data_AF-A0A524Q876-F1
#
_entry.id   AF-A0A524Q876-F1
#
_cell.length_a   1.000
_cell.length_b   1.000
_cell.length_c   1.000
_cell.angle_alpha   90.00
_cell.angle_beta   90.00
_cell.angle_gamma   90.00
#
_symmetry.space_group_name_H-M   'P 1'
#
loop_
_entity.id
_entity.type
_entity.pdbx_description
1 polymer ?
#
loop_
_entity_poly.entity_id
_entity_poly.type
_entity_poly.pdbx_seq_one_letter_code
_entity_poly.pdbx_strand_id
1 'polypeptide(L)'
;WTTTPWTLPSNLALAVHPDLDYAFVESAGEKLILAKDLVESVLREAPYVISKVVKGAELVGLGYQRLFDYLPAEGDICRVRAAEFVTTDDGTGIVHVAPAYGVDDLALGQ
;
A
#
# COMPACT_ATOMS: atom_id res chain seq x y z
N TRP A 1 -0.30 2.58 6.06
CA TRP A 1 -0.86 2.93 7.39
C TRP A 1 -1.54 1.70 7.98
N THR A 2 -1.53 1.51 9.30
CA THR A 2 -2.30 0.44 9.99
C THR A 2 -2.55 0.83 11.44
N THR A 3 -3.69 0.41 12.00
CA THR A 3 -4.02 0.52 13.42
C THR A 3 -3.66 -0.74 14.21
N THR A 4 -3.27 -1.82 13.53
CA THR A 4 -2.97 -3.14 14.10
C THR A 4 -1.52 -3.56 13.81
N PRO A 5 -0.50 -2.87 14.38
CA PRO A 5 0.91 -3.10 14.03
C PRO A 5 1.40 -4.54 14.27
N TRP A 6 0.73 -5.29 15.16
CA TRP A 6 1.05 -6.68 15.47
C TRP A 6 0.79 -7.65 14.30
N THR A 7 0.03 -7.27 13.27
CA THR A 7 -0.22 -8.10 12.07
C THR A 7 0.85 -7.93 10.99
N LEU A 8 1.74 -6.94 11.11
CA LEU A 8 2.79 -6.64 10.12
C LEU A 8 3.72 -7.81 9.77
N PRO A 9 4.14 -8.68 10.71
CA PRO A 9 4.95 -9.85 10.36
C PRO A 9 4.28 -10.80 9.37
N SER A 10 2.94 -10.78 9.32
CA SER A 10 2.12 -11.64 8.46
C SER A 10 1.65 -10.94 7.17
N ASN A 11 2.27 -9.80 6.83
CA ASN A 11 1.97 -9.12 5.59
C ASN A 11 2.46 -9.91 4.37
N LEU A 12 1.56 -10.16 3.42
CA LEU A 12 1.84 -10.94 2.20
C LEU A 12 1.54 -10.18 0.91
N ALA A 13 0.77 -9.10 0.95
CA ALA A 13 0.51 -8.24 -0.20
C ALA A 13 0.28 -6.77 0.22
N LEU A 14 0.30 -5.88 -0.76
CA LEU A 14 -0.22 -4.51 -0.63
C LEU A 14 -1.42 -4.36 -1.54
N ALA A 15 -2.47 -3.68 -1.09
CA ALA A 15 -3.69 -3.47 -1.84
C ALA A 15 -3.83 -2.01 -2.27
N VAL A 16 -4.22 -1.80 -3.53
CA VAL A 16 -4.51 -0.49 -4.13
C VAL A 16 -5.83 -0.54 -4.88
N HIS A 17 -6.56 0.57 -4.93
CA HIS A 17 -7.76 0.66 -5.75
C HIS A 17 -7.35 0.92 -7.21
N PRO A 18 -7.80 0.11 -8.18
CA PRO A 18 -7.32 0.21 -9.57
C PRO A 18 -7.64 1.57 -10.23
N ASP A 19 -8.80 2.14 -9.92
CA ASP A 19 -9.27 3.39 -10.55
C ASP A 19 -8.79 4.68 -9.86
N LEU A 20 -8.21 4.59 -8.66
CA LEU A 20 -7.73 5.76 -7.94
C LEU A 20 -6.37 6.23 -8.47
N ASP A 21 -6.10 7.53 -8.30
CA ASP A 21 -4.84 8.14 -8.69
C ASP A 21 -3.82 8.03 -7.56
N TYR A 22 -2.60 7.59 -7.89
CA TYR A 22 -1.47 7.46 -6.98
C TYR A 22 -0.34 8.39 -7.41
N ALA A 23 0.17 9.17 -6.46
CA ALA A 23 1.25 10.12 -6.66
C ALA A 23 2.58 9.54 -6.18
N PHE A 24 3.61 9.69 -7.01
CA PHE A 24 5.00 9.46 -6.63
C PHE A 24 5.56 10.76 -6.09
N VAL A 25 5.79 10.80 -4.79
CA VAL A 25 6.14 12.01 -4.05
C VAL A 25 7.57 11.93 -3.58
N GLU A 26 8.35 12.98 -3.79
CA GLU A 26 9.69 13.12 -3.24
C GLU A 26 9.60 14.03 -2.02
N SER A 27 9.97 13.51 -0.84
CA SER A 27 9.95 14.26 0.42
C SER A 27 11.05 13.75 1.34
N ALA A 28 11.74 14.67 2.02
CA ALA A 28 12.85 14.35 2.93
C ALA A 28 13.96 13.43 2.34
N GLY A 29 14.15 13.44 1.02
CA GLY A 29 15.14 12.60 0.34
C GLY A 29 14.66 11.18 0.02
N GLU A 30 13.39 10.86 0.31
CA GLU A 30 12.76 9.58 0.00
C GLU A 30 11.73 9.73 -1.11
N LYS A 31 11.48 8.62 -1.83
CA LYS A 31 10.42 8.53 -2.84
C LYS A 31 9.28 7.67 -2.32
N LEU A 32 8.14 8.31 -2.10
CA LEU A 32 6.94 7.71 -1.54
C LEU A 32 5.88 7.51 -2.64
N ILE A 33 5.02 6.51 -2.46
CA ILE A 33 3.81 6.32 -3.26
C ILE A 33 2.62 6.43 -2.32
N LEU A 34 1.72 7.36 -2.60
CA LEU A 34 0.53 7.64 -1.81
C LEU A 34 -0.66 7.80 -2.75
N ALA A 35 -1.88 7.53 -2.28
CA ALA A 35 -3.05 8.02 -3.02
C ALA A 35 -2.99 9.55 -3.10
N LYS A 36 -3.24 10.08 -4.29
CA LYS A 36 -3.04 11.50 -4.61
C LYS A 36 -3.82 12.41 -3.65
N ASP A 37 -5.06 12.04 -3.34
CA ASP A 37 -5.96 12.82 -2.48
C ASP A 37 -5.51 12.80 -1.00
N LEU A 38 -4.63 11.87 -0.61
CA LEU A 38 -4.09 11.73 0.74
C LEU A 38 -2.67 12.32 0.90
N VAL A 39 -2.07 12.88 -0.16
CA VAL A 39 -0.70 13.43 -0.08
C VAL A 39 -0.61 14.54 0.96
N GLU A 40 -1.55 15.49 0.93
CA GLU A 40 -1.56 16.63 1.85
C GLU A 40 -1.82 16.20 3.30
N SER A 41 -2.75 15.26 3.52
CA SER A 41 -3.08 14.78 4.87
C SER A 41 -1.95 13.98 5.51
N VAL A 42 -1.22 13.20 4.70
CA VAL A 42 -0.09 12.38 5.14
C VAL A 42 1.15 13.23 5.39
N LEU A 43 1.53 14.11 4.46
CA LEU A 43 2.76 14.89 4.55
C LEU A 43 2.62 16.18 5.34
N ARG A 44 1.39 16.70 5.49
CA ARG A 44 1.09 17.92 6.26
C ARG A 44 1.96 19.09 5.79
N GLU A 45 2.82 19.59 6.67
CA GLU A 45 3.73 20.72 6.42
C GLU A 45 5.08 20.29 5.85
N ALA A 46 5.34 18.99 5.69
CA ALA A 46 6.60 18.53 5.13
C ALA A 46 6.71 18.97 3.66
N PRO A 47 7.87 19.52 3.23
CA PRO A 47 8.06 19.90 1.84
C PRO A 47 8.08 18.64 0.96
N TYR A 48 7.41 18.72 -0.18
CA TYR A 48 7.34 17.63 -1.12
C TYR A 48 7.20 18.09 -2.58
N VAL A 49 7.58 17.21 -3.51
CA VAL A 49 7.39 17.40 -4.95
C VAL A 49 6.74 16.17 -5.54
N ILE A 50 5.64 16.34 -6.28
CA ILE A 50 5.01 15.25 -7.03
C ILE A 50 5.77 15.06 -8.35
N SER A 51 6.40 13.90 -8.51
CA SER A 51 7.20 13.55 -9.70
C SER A 51 6.37 12.93 -10.82
N LYS A 52 5.33 12.16 -10.49
CA LYS A 52 4.36 11.60 -11.45
C LYS A 52 3.08 11.15 -10.75
N VAL A 53 2.00 11.02 -11.51
CA VAL A 53 0.72 10.45 -11.07
C VAL A 53 0.36 9.31 -12.03
N VAL A 54 -0.06 8.17 -11.48
CA VAL A 54 -0.47 6.97 -12.23
C VAL A 54 -1.77 6.41 -11.67
N LYS A 55 -2.47 5.58 -12.43
CA LYS A 55 -3.61 4.81 -11.92
C LYS A 55 -3.13 3.67 -11.02
N GLY A 56 -3.95 3.30 -10.03
CA GLY A 56 -3.66 2.16 -9.15
C GLY A 56 -3.48 0.86 -9.94
N ALA A 57 -4.21 0.70 -11.06
CA ALA A 57 -4.06 -0.41 -11.99
C ALA A 57 -2.62 -0.56 -12.53
N GLU A 58 -1.88 0.54 -12.68
CA GLU A 58 -0.48 0.52 -13.14
C GLU A 58 0.50 0.07 -12.05
N LEU A 59 0.08 0.09 -10.78
CA LEU A 59 0.88 -0.39 -9.65
C LEU A 59 0.72 -1.90 -9.41
N VAL A 60 -0.35 -2.50 -9.93
CA VAL A 60 -0.66 -3.91 -9.73
C VAL A 60 0.45 -4.79 -10.29
N GLY A 61 0.89 -5.77 -9.50
CA GLY A 61 1.97 -6.69 -9.85
C GLY A 61 3.37 -6.19 -9.51
N LEU A 62 3.53 -4.93 -9.09
CA LEU A 62 4.82 -4.46 -8.57
C LEU A 62 5.23 -5.27 -7.34
N GLY A 63 6.48 -5.73 -7.33
CA GLY A 63 7.08 -6.37 -6.17
C GLY A 63 7.53 -5.36 -5.14
N TYR A 64 7.40 -5.70 -3.86
CA TYR A 64 7.96 -4.92 -2.76
C TYR A 64 8.79 -5.80 -1.83
N GLN A 65 9.67 -5.16 -1.05
CA GLN A 65 10.40 -5.86 0.00
C GLN A 65 9.56 -5.88 1.29
N ARG A 66 9.30 -7.08 1.83
CA ARG A 66 8.61 -7.21 3.13
C ARG A 66 9.40 -6.52 4.23
N LEU A 67 8.66 -5.95 5.19
CA LEU A 67 9.24 -5.30 6.36
C LEU A 67 9.90 -6.29 7.32
N PHE A 68 9.32 -7.48 7.45
CA PHE A 68 9.79 -8.56 8.32
C PHE A 68 9.84 -9.87 7.55
N ASP A 69 10.96 -10.60 7.68
CA ASP A 69 11.25 -11.86 7.01
C ASP A 69 11.29 -13.06 7.97
N TYR A 70 10.91 -12.88 9.24
CA TYR A 70 10.96 -13.90 10.29
C TYR A 70 10.06 -15.11 10.02
N LEU A 71 9.00 -14.93 9.22
CA LEU A 71 8.07 -15.99 8.85
C LEU A 71 8.27 -16.34 7.38
N PRO A 72 8.71 -17.58 7.08
CA PRO A 72 8.79 -18.05 5.70
C PRO A 72 7.38 -18.06 5.11
N ALA A 73 7.26 -17.56 3.89
CA ALA A 73 6.02 -17.57 3.13
C ALA A 73 6.38 -17.95 1.69
N GLU A 74 5.64 -18.90 1.14
CA GLU A 74 5.85 -19.43 -0.22
C GLU A 74 4.72 -18.93 -1.13
N GLY A 75 4.97 -18.89 -2.45
CA GLY A 75 3.99 -18.48 -3.47
C GLY A 75 4.21 -17.08 -4.03
N ASP A 76 3.22 -16.57 -4.75
CA ASP A 76 3.25 -15.22 -5.35
C ASP A 76 2.88 -14.14 -4.33
N ILE A 77 3.78 -13.94 -3.38
CA ILE A 77 3.66 -12.97 -2.29
C ILE A 77 4.46 -11.70 -2.58
N CYS A 78 4.37 -10.72 -1.68
CA CYS A 78 5.11 -9.47 -1.74
C CYS A 78 4.82 -8.67 -3.02
N ARG A 79 3.57 -8.70 -3.48
CA ARG A 79 3.11 -7.94 -4.64
C ARG A 79 1.96 -7.01 -4.32
N VAL A 80 1.83 -5.98 -5.14
CA VAL A 80 0.66 -5.09 -5.15
C VAL A 80 -0.50 -5.78 -5.85
N ARG A 81 -1.69 -5.76 -5.25
CA ARG A 81 -2.94 -6.35 -5.73
C ARG A 81 -4.01 -5.27 -5.86
N ALA A 82 -4.90 -5.44 -6.83
CA ALA A 82 -6.07 -4.58 -6.99
C ALA A 82 -7.14 -4.94 -5.96
N ALA A 83 -7.71 -3.95 -5.29
CA ALA A 83 -8.78 -4.14 -4.32
C ALA A 83 -9.73 -2.94 -4.31
N GLU A 84 -11.01 -3.18 -4.57
CA GLU A 84 -12.05 -2.14 -4.61
C GLU A 84 -12.43 -1.61 -3.21
N PHE A 85 -12.09 -2.33 -2.14
CA PHE A 85 -12.34 -1.89 -0.77
C PHE A 85 -11.41 -0.76 -0.30
N VAL A 86 -10.34 -0.46 -1.06
CA VAL A 86 -9.38 0.60 -0.70
C VAL A 86 -10.01 1.96 -0.98
N THR A 87 -10.17 2.78 0.05
CA THR A 87 -10.69 4.15 -0.07
C THR A 87 -9.62 5.21 0.22
N THR A 88 -9.98 6.47 -0.01
CA THR A 88 -9.15 7.66 0.28
C THR A 88 -9.65 8.43 1.49
N ASP A 89 -10.44 7.80 2.36
CA ASP A 89 -11.01 8.48 3.54
C ASP A 89 -9.99 8.62 4.68
N ASP A 90 -9.09 7.63 4.83
CA ASP A 90 -8.05 7.62 5.87
C ASP A 90 -6.80 6.83 5.42
N GLY A 91 -5.69 7.03 6.13
CA GLY A 91 -4.43 6.34 5.93
C GLY A 91 -3.63 6.90 4.76
N THR A 92 -3.18 6.01 3.86
CA THR A 92 -2.29 6.36 2.74
C THR A 92 -2.86 5.96 1.37
N GLY A 93 -4.05 5.33 1.35
CA GLY A 93 -4.64 4.73 0.16
C GLY A 93 -3.90 3.48 -0.35
N ILE A 94 -2.97 2.93 0.44
CA ILE A 94 -2.34 1.62 0.23
C ILE A 94 -2.53 0.83 1.52
N VAL A 95 -3.18 -0.32 1.40
CA VAL A 95 -3.53 -1.17 2.55
C VAL A 95 -2.57 -2.33 2.64
N HIS A 96 -2.02 -2.61 3.83
CA HIS A 96 -1.24 -3.83 4.04
C HIS A 96 -2.20 -5.00 4.18
N VAL A 97 -1.89 -6.11 3.53
CA VAL A 97 -2.75 -7.30 3.51
C VAL A 97 -2.08 -8.41 4.32
N ALA A 98 -2.78 -8.90 5.33
CA ALA A 98 -2.39 -10.02 6.19
C ALA A 98 -3.50 -11.09 6.20
N PRO A 99 -3.53 -12.01 5.21
CA PRO A 99 -4.63 -12.95 4.96
C PRO A 99 -5.06 -13.82 6.15
N ALA A 100 -4.14 -14.09 7.09
CA ALA A 100 -4.44 -14.86 8.28
C ALA A 100 -5.31 -14.12 9.32
N TYR A 101 -5.54 -12.81 9.15
CA TYR A 101 -6.14 -11.95 10.18
C TYR A 101 -7.27 -11.03 9.68
N GLY A 102 -7.64 -11.08 8.40
CA GLY A 102 -8.71 -10.28 7.80
C GLY A 102 -9.53 -11.08 6.79
N VAL A 103 -10.85 -10.87 6.77
CA VAL A 103 -11.75 -11.57 5.82
C VAL A 103 -11.52 -11.07 4.39
N ASP A 104 -11.42 -9.74 4.22
CA ASP A 104 -11.10 -9.12 2.93
C ASP A 104 -9.67 -9.46 2.49
N ASP A 105 -8.74 -9.55 3.45
CA ASP A 105 -7.36 -9.96 3.21
C ASP A 105 -7.26 -11.42 2.77
N LEU A 106 -8.08 -12.30 3.34
CA LEU A 106 -8.17 -13.70 2.95
C LEU A 106 -8.68 -13.84 1.52
N ALA A 107 -9.72 -13.08 1.15
CA ALA A 107 -10.26 -13.08 -0.21
C ALA A 107 -9.24 -12.59 -1.25
N LEU A 108 -8.36 -11.66 -0.86
CA LEU A 108 -7.29 -11.14 -1.73
C LEU A 108 -6.01 -12.00 -1.72
N GLY A 109 -5.81 -12.79 -0.66
CA GLY A 109 -4.63 -13.63 -0.45
C GLY A 109 -4.73 -15.05 -1.01
N GLN A 110 -5.90 -15.48 -1.48
CA GLN A 110 -6.12 -16.72 -2.24
C GLN A 110 -5.73 -16.55 -3.71
#